data_AF-A0A5C2MBS2-F1
#
_entry.id   AF-A0A5C2MBS2-F1
#
_cell.length_a   1.000
_cell.length_b   1.000
_cell.length_c   1.000
_cell.angle_alpha   90.00
_cell.angle_beta   90.00
_cell.angle_gamma   90.00
#
_symmetry.space_group_name_H-M   'P 1'
#
loop_
_entity.id
_entity.type
_entity.pdbx_description
1 polymer ?
#
loop_
_entity_poly.entity_id
_entity_poly.type
_entity_poly.pdbx_seq_one_letter_code
_entity_poly.pdbx_strand_id
1 'polypeptide(L)'
;MLETCPRCGARLGKPLSSGRQVCSVCGWSTVVIERSPPPPPTGLPLLLSQIGRLIKRFFQYLGVQLQLLWRSLTARSQQQQPRRNLWESLVTKLKHLEEKIPTGDPSKEWLTPEEAFQLLGGNPDNPNSKVSTLDGKRRIGLSAFRRLVNTAEYADFGFQYSSDRHLKNLPYLRRLPRQP
;
A
#
# COMPACT_ATOMS: atom_id res chain seq x y z
N MET A 1 -62.08 -4.27 42.13
CA MET A 1 -63.44 -3.68 42.16
C MET A 1 -63.30 -2.27 42.71
N LEU A 2 -63.98 -1.28 42.12
CA LEU A 2 -63.86 0.12 42.57
C LEU A 2 -64.85 0.36 43.71
N GLU A 3 -64.39 0.89 44.84
CA GLU A 3 -65.26 1.18 46.00
C GLU A 3 -65.89 2.58 45.94
N THR A 4 -65.26 3.51 45.22
CA THR A 4 -65.67 4.91 45.11
C THR A 4 -65.71 5.36 43.65
N CYS A 5 -66.67 6.23 43.35
CA CYS A 5 -66.84 6.78 42.01
C CYS A 5 -65.69 7.74 41.69
N PRO A 6 -64.98 7.55 40.57
CA PRO A 6 -63.84 8.42 40.21
C PRO A 6 -64.26 9.84 39.85
N ARG A 7 -65.55 10.10 39.57
CA ARG A 7 -66.03 11.45 39.21
C ARG A 7 -66.50 12.30 40.37
N CYS A 8 -67.13 11.68 41.38
CA CYS A 8 -67.75 12.42 42.47
C CYS A 8 -67.33 11.96 43.87
N GLY A 9 -66.48 10.93 43.97
CA GLY A 9 -66.01 10.39 45.24
C GLY A 9 -67.08 9.63 46.05
N ALA A 10 -68.34 9.60 45.61
CA ALA A 10 -69.40 8.87 46.27
C ALA A 10 -69.14 7.35 46.25
N ARG A 11 -69.49 6.65 47.33
CA ARG A 11 -69.39 5.18 47.40
C ARG A 11 -70.25 4.52 46.33
N LEU A 12 -69.66 3.57 45.60
CA LEU A 12 -70.37 2.80 44.59
C LEU A 12 -71.23 1.72 45.25
N GLY A 13 -72.42 1.47 44.68
CA GLY A 13 -73.33 0.43 45.13
C GLY A 13 -72.87 -0.99 44.74
N LYS A 14 -73.65 -1.99 45.17
CA LYS A 14 -73.42 -3.39 44.75
C LYS A 14 -73.47 -3.50 43.21
N PRO A 15 -72.60 -4.32 42.60
CA PRO A 15 -72.60 -4.52 41.16
C PRO A 15 -73.94 -5.12 40.70
N LEU A 16 -74.39 -4.71 39.52
CA LEU A 16 -75.56 -5.28 38.84
C LEU A 16 -75.24 -6.69 38.33
N SER A 17 -76.26 -7.46 37.97
CA SER A 17 -76.11 -8.81 37.40
C SER A 17 -75.24 -8.87 36.13
N SER A 18 -75.07 -7.75 35.44
CA SER A 18 -74.16 -7.58 34.29
C SER A 18 -72.69 -7.36 34.66
N GLY A 19 -72.34 -7.35 35.95
CA GLY A 19 -70.99 -7.06 36.45
C GLY A 19 -70.62 -5.57 36.45
N ARG A 20 -71.53 -4.69 36.02
CA ARG A 20 -71.32 -3.24 35.98
C ARG A 20 -71.67 -2.59 37.32
N GLN A 21 -70.88 -1.61 37.74
CA GLN A 21 -71.20 -0.71 38.85
C GLN A 21 -71.60 0.66 38.32
N VAL A 22 -72.69 1.22 38.85
CA VAL A 22 -73.21 2.55 38.49
C VAL A 22 -73.22 3.43 39.73
N CYS A 23 -72.80 4.68 39.58
CA CYS A 23 -72.90 5.70 40.62
C CYS A 23 -74.31 6.29 40.63
N SER A 24 -74.99 6.23 41.77
CA SER A 24 -76.32 6.79 41.97
C SER A 24 -76.37 8.33 41.92
N VAL A 25 -75.24 9.00 42.21
CA VAL A 25 -75.19 10.46 42.32
C VAL A 25 -74.96 11.13 40.97
N CYS A 26 -74.04 10.60 40.14
CA CYS A 26 -73.64 11.24 38.89
C CYS A 26 -73.90 10.40 37.63
N GLY A 27 -74.50 9.21 37.77
CA GLY A 27 -74.84 8.32 36.65
C GLY A 27 -73.64 7.64 35.98
N TRP A 28 -72.42 7.81 36.51
CA TRP A 28 -71.22 7.18 35.94
C TRP A 28 -71.30 5.65 36.07
N SER A 29 -71.03 4.92 34.99
CA SER A 29 -71.02 3.45 34.99
C SER A 29 -69.71 2.87 34.45
N THR A 30 -69.28 1.74 35.02
CA THR A 30 -68.14 0.99 34.51
C THR A 30 -68.54 0.25 33.23
N VAL A 31 -67.98 0.63 32.09
CA VAL A 31 -68.10 -0.16 30.86
C VAL A 31 -67.17 -1.36 31.00
N VAL A 32 -67.74 -2.56 31.07
CA VAL A 32 -66.97 -3.80 30.91
C VAL A 32 -66.53 -3.81 29.45
N ILE A 33 -65.29 -3.39 29.20
CA ILE A 33 -64.64 -3.54 27.90
C ILE A 33 -64.37 -5.03 27.76
N GLU A 34 -65.24 -5.72 27.02
CA GLU A 34 -65.02 -7.09 26.59
C GLU A 34 -63.75 -7.09 25.73
N ARG A 35 -62.63 -7.50 26.33
CA ARG A 35 -61.37 -7.63 25.63
C ARG A 35 -61.50 -8.83 24.70
N SER A 36 -61.51 -8.59 23.39
CA SER A 36 -61.36 -9.66 22.41
C SER A 36 -60.09 -10.47 22.72
N PRO A 37 -60.10 -11.80 22.49
CA PRO A 37 -58.93 -12.62 22.74
C PRO A 37 -57.73 -12.12 21.92
N PRO A 38 -56.51 -12.14 22.49
CA PRO A 38 -55.33 -11.63 21.81
C PRO A 38 -55.05 -12.46 20.54
N PRO A 39 -54.64 -11.82 19.42
CA PRO A 39 -54.19 -12.57 18.25
C PRO A 39 -52.97 -13.44 18.61
N PRO A 40 -52.76 -14.58 17.90
CA PRO A 40 -51.69 -15.51 18.20
C PRO A 40 -50.30 -14.84 18.11
N PRO A 41 -49.31 -15.29 18.89
CA PRO A 41 -48.00 -14.64 18.97
C PRO A 41 -47.19 -14.86 17.69
N THR A 42 -47.30 -13.94 16.74
CA THR A 42 -46.38 -13.85 15.60
C THR A 42 -45.07 -13.19 16.07
N GLY A 43 -44.29 -13.91 16.89
CA GLY A 43 -43.11 -13.38 17.59
C GLY A 43 -41.86 -13.16 16.73
N LEU A 44 -41.76 -13.83 15.58
CA LEU A 44 -40.58 -13.75 14.70
C LEU A 44 -40.44 -12.43 13.91
N PRO A 45 -41.49 -11.87 13.26
CA PRO A 45 -41.35 -10.62 12.51
C PRO A 45 -41.10 -9.38 13.40
N LEU A 46 -41.54 -9.41 14.65
CA LEU A 46 -41.32 -8.30 15.59
C LEU A 46 -39.85 -8.21 16.03
N LEU A 47 -39.22 -9.35 16.34
CA LEU A 47 -37.80 -9.38 16.71
C LEU A 47 -36.89 -8.94 15.53
N LEU A 48 -37.17 -9.40 14.31
CA LEU A 48 -36.45 -8.96 13.11
C LEU A 48 -36.60 -7.46 12.88
N SER A 49 -37.79 -6.90 13.08
CA SER A 49 -38.03 -5.46 12.92
C SER A 49 -37.31 -4.62 13.99
N GLN A 50 -37.15 -5.14 15.21
CA GLN A 50 -36.42 -4.48 16.29
C GLN A 50 -34.90 -4.56 16.07
N ILE A 51 -34.40 -5.72 15.66
CA ILE A 51 -32.98 -5.91 15.30
C ILE A 51 -32.61 -5.04 14.10
N GLY A 52 -33.47 -4.95 13.07
CA GLY A 52 -33.24 -4.08 11.91
C GLY A 52 -33.12 -2.59 12.27
N ARG A 53 -33.92 -2.10 13.23
CA ARG A 53 -33.82 -0.72 13.73
C ARG A 53 -32.52 -0.47 14.50
N LEU A 54 -32.08 -1.44 15.30
CA LEU A 54 -30.81 -1.40 16.03
C LEU A 54 -29.62 -1.39 15.08
N ILE A 55 -29.62 -2.29 14.08
CA ILE A 55 -28.59 -2.36 13.05
C ILE A 55 -28.51 -1.05 12.27
N LYS A 56 -29.66 -0.48 11.86
CA LYS A 56 -29.69 0.82 11.15
C LYS A 56 -29.07 1.95 11.97
N ARG A 57 -29.39 2.04 13.26
CA ARG A 57 -28.80 3.04 14.17
C ARG A 57 -27.30 2.81 14.37
N PHE A 58 -26.88 1.56 14.47
CA PHE A 58 -25.47 1.19 14.61
C PHE A 58 -24.65 1.60 13.37
N PHE A 59 -25.13 1.31 12.16
CA PHE A 59 -24.46 1.73 10.93
C PHE A 59 -24.43 3.24 10.73
N GLN A 60 -25.49 3.95 11.12
CA GLN A 60 -25.47 5.42 11.12
C GLN A 60 -24.39 5.98 12.04
N TYR A 61 -24.24 5.41 13.24
CA TYR A 61 -23.22 5.83 14.20
C TYR A 61 -21.81 5.47 13.73
N LEU A 62 -21.63 4.26 13.17
CA LEU A 62 -20.38 3.81 12.54
C LEU A 62 -19.98 4.71 11.39
N GLY A 63 -20.91 5.12 10.53
CA GLY A 63 -20.65 6.03 9.40
C GLY A 63 -20.10 7.37 9.88
N VAL A 64 -20.70 7.96 10.92
CA VAL A 64 -20.22 9.22 11.51
C VAL A 64 -18.84 9.05 12.16
N GLN A 65 -18.62 7.97 12.89
CA GLN A 65 -17.32 7.66 13.49
C GLN A 65 -16.23 7.43 12.42
N LEU A 66 -16.54 6.70 11.34
CA LEU A 66 -15.63 6.51 10.23
C LEU A 66 -15.31 7.84 9.56
N GLN A 67 -16.30 8.71 9.35
CA GLN A 67 -16.08 10.01 8.72
C GLN A 67 -15.18 10.93 9.56
N LEU A 68 -15.35 10.92 10.89
CA LEU A 68 -14.48 11.66 11.81
C LEU A 68 -13.05 11.07 11.83
N LEU A 69 -12.94 9.74 11.83
CA LEU A 69 -11.65 9.05 11.78
C LEU A 69 -10.92 9.33 10.45
N TRP A 70 -11.63 9.27 9.32
CA TRP A 70 -11.11 9.60 8.00
C TRP A 70 -10.65 11.06 7.91
N ARG A 71 -11.40 12.01 8.48
CA ARG A 71 -10.95 13.42 8.59
C ARG A 71 -9.67 13.57 9.43
N SER A 72 -9.54 12.79 10.51
CA SER A 72 -8.32 12.83 11.34
C SER A 72 -7.09 12.24 10.62
N LEU A 73 -7.30 11.20 9.81
CA LEU A 73 -6.25 10.56 9.01
C LEU A 73 -5.84 11.42 7.81
N THR A 74 -6.80 12.06 7.12
CA THR A 74 -6.49 12.98 6.01
C THR A 74 -5.82 14.27 6.50
N ALA A 75 -6.22 14.80 7.67
CA ALA A 75 -5.53 15.93 8.30
C ALA A 75 -4.06 15.60 8.66
N ARG A 76 -3.78 14.37 9.11
CA ARG A 76 -2.39 13.89 9.32
C ARG A 76 -1.63 13.67 8.01
N SER A 77 -2.32 13.28 6.93
CA SER A 77 -1.73 13.09 5.60
C SER A 77 -1.30 14.41 4.95
N GLN A 78 -1.99 15.53 5.20
CA GLN A 78 -1.53 16.85 4.71
C GLN A 78 -0.21 17.32 5.34
N GLN A 79 0.16 16.86 6.54
CA GLN A 79 1.49 17.13 7.11
C GLN A 79 2.62 16.29 6.46
N GLN A 80 2.32 15.32 5.60
CA GLN A 80 3.31 14.52 4.86
C GLN A 80 3.71 15.10 3.48
N GLN A 81 3.59 16.41 3.29
CA GLN A 81 4.13 17.09 2.10
C GLN A 81 5.67 17.29 1.99
N PRO A 82 6.58 16.87 2.90
CA PRO A 82 8.01 17.08 2.63
C PRO A 82 8.58 16.10 1.57
N ARG A 83 7.87 15.01 1.22
CA ARG A 83 8.40 14.03 0.25
C ARG A 83 8.25 14.43 -1.22
N ARG A 84 7.22 15.19 -1.62
CA ARG A 84 7.03 15.57 -3.03
C ARG A 84 8.17 16.45 -3.54
N ASN A 85 8.60 17.42 -2.73
CA ASN A 85 9.72 18.30 -3.06
C ASN A 85 11.05 17.54 -3.17
N LEU A 86 11.23 16.47 -2.38
CA LEU A 86 12.43 15.62 -2.45
C LEU A 86 12.47 14.81 -3.76
N TRP A 87 11.34 14.25 -4.19
CA TRP A 87 11.26 13.54 -5.46
C TRP A 87 11.48 14.48 -6.65
N GLU A 88 10.95 15.69 -6.62
CA GLU A 88 11.20 16.70 -7.65
C GLU A 88 12.67 17.14 -7.68
N SER A 89 13.30 17.31 -6.51
CA SER A 89 14.75 17.56 -6.38
C SER A 89 15.59 16.40 -6.92
N LEU A 90 15.17 15.16 -6.70
CA LEU A 90 15.87 13.98 -7.21
C LEU A 90 15.71 13.84 -8.72
N VAL A 91 14.53 14.07 -9.27
CA VAL A 91 14.26 14.04 -10.71
C VAL A 91 15.03 15.14 -11.44
N THR A 92 15.11 16.35 -10.87
CA THR A 92 15.92 17.44 -11.43
C THR A 92 17.42 17.16 -11.32
N LYS A 93 17.90 16.57 -10.22
CA LYS A 93 19.28 16.10 -10.10
C LYS A 93 19.61 14.97 -11.09
N LEU A 94 18.67 14.06 -11.35
CA LEU A 94 18.83 13.00 -12.34
C LEU A 94 18.93 13.57 -13.77
N LYS A 95 18.04 14.49 -14.15
CA LYS A 95 18.13 15.19 -15.45
C LYS A 95 19.44 15.97 -15.61
N HIS A 96 19.86 16.67 -14.56
CA HIS A 96 21.13 17.42 -14.57
C HIS A 96 22.35 16.51 -14.64
N LEU A 97 22.26 15.29 -14.10
CA LEU A 97 23.29 14.27 -14.25
C LEU A 97 23.29 13.66 -15.65
N GLU A 98 22.11 13.45 -16.24
CA GLU A 98 21.95 12.96 -17.61
C GLU A 98 22.55 13.94 -18.64
N GLU A 99 22.30 15.25 -18.49
CA GLU A 99 22.93 16.30 -19.32
C GLU A 99 24.44 16.44 -19.08
N LYS A 100 24.94 16.00 -17.92
CA LYS A 100 26.37 16.02 -17.57
C LYS A 100 27.10 14.71 -17.87
N ILE A 101 26.43 13.69 -18.40
CA ILE A 101 27.14 12.54 -18.97
C ILE A 101 27.60 13.00 -20.35
N PRO A 102 28.89 13.36 -20.54
CA PRO A 102 29.39 13.57 -21.89
C PRO A 102 29.17 12.26 -22.64
N THR A 103 28.44 12.30 -23.75
CA THR A 103 28.37 11.23 -24.74
C THR A 103 29.78 10.69 -24.93
N GLY A 104 30.04 9.52 -24.35
CA GLY A 104 31.37 9.13 -23.92
C GLY A 104 32.34 9.03 -25.09
N ASP A 105 33.48 9.74 -24.98
CA ASP A 105 34.65 9.35 -25.76
C ASP A 105 34.94 7.87 -25.44
N PRO A 106 34.96 6.95 -26.42
CA PRO A 106 35.28 5.54 -26.17
C PRO A 106 36.72 5.35 -25.65
N SER A 107 37.53 6.42 -25.68
CA SER A 107 38.84 6.49 -25.06
C SER A 107 38.81 6.81 -23.56
N LYS A 108 37.68 7.24 -22.98
CA LYS A 108 37.49 7.53 -21.54
C LYS A 108 36.69 6.46 -20.80
N GLU A 109 35.95 5.64 -21.52
CA GLU A 109 35.16 4.56 -20.92
C GLU A 109 36.07 3.42 -20.46
N TRP A 110 35.81 2.95 -19.24
CA TRP A 110 36.51 1.80 -18.69
C TRP A 110 35.71 0.56 -19.00
N LEU A 111 36.38 -0.42 -19.57
CA LEU A 111 35.83 -1.64 -20.13
C LEU A 111 36.02 -2.79 -19.14
N THR A 112 35.11 -3.74 -19.25
CA THR A 112 35.27 -5.04 -18.60
C THR A 112 36.28 -5.91 -19.36
N PRO A 113 36.88 -6.94 -18.72
CA PRO A 113 37.75 -7.88 -19.42
C PRO A 113 37.10 -8.54 -20.63
N GLU A 114 35.79 -8.80 -20.56
CA GLU A 114 35.00 -9.41 -21.64
C GLU A 114 34.89 -8.47 -22.84
N GLU A 115 34.54 -7.21 -22.59
CA GLU A 115 34.46 -6.17 -23.63
C GLU A 115 35.84 -5.90 -24.24
N ALA A 116 36.88 -5.82 -23.42
CA ALA A 116 38.25 -5.66 -23.90
C ALA A 116 38.69 -6.85 -24.77
N PHE A 117 38.32 -8.08 -24.39
CA PHE A 117 38.59 -9.27 -25.17
C PHE A 117 37.82 -9.28 -26.50
N GLN A 118 36.57 -8.82 -26.51
CA GLN A 118 35.79 -8.61 -27.73
C GLN A 118 36.42 -7.57 -28.66
N LEU A 119 36.92 -6.46 -28.12
CA LEU A 119 37.59 -5.41 -28.90
C LEU A 119 38.89 -5.89 -29.58
N LEU A 120 39.55 -6.88 -29.00
CA LEU A 120 40.71 -7.54 -29.61
C LEU A 120 40.32 -8.56 -30.70
N GLY A 121 39.03 -8.75 -30.97
CA GLY A 121 38.50 -9.74 -31.91
C GLY A 121 38.29 -11.13 -31.30
N GLY A 122 38.41 -11.27 -29.98
CA GLY A 122 38.07 -12.49 -29.28
C GLY A 122 36.55 -12.66 -29.11
N ASN A 123 36.06 -13.88 -29.10
CA ASN A 123 34.66 -14.16 -28.78
C ASN A 123 34.58 -14.76 -27.36
N PRO A 124 33.93 -14.10 -26.39
CA PRO A 124 33.85 -14.60 -25.02
C PRO A 124 32.99 -15.85 -24.88
N ASP A 125 32.06 -16.10 -25.80
CA ASP A 125 31.21 -17.30 -25.80
C ASP A 125 31.97 -18.54 -26.31
N ASN A 126 33.08 -18.33 -27.03
CA ASN A 126 33.91 -19.40 -27.55
C ASN A 126 35.14 -19.62 -26.66
N PRO A 127 35.23 -20.73 -25.91
CA PRO A 127 36.36 -21.00 -25.01
C PRO A 127 37.70 -21.20 -25.75
N ASN A 128 37.64 -21.53 -27.04
CA ASN A 128 38.82 -21.68 -27.89
C ASN A 128 39.27 -20.36 -28.54
N SER A 129 38.50 -19.28 -28.37
CA SER A 129 38.90 -17.97 -28.86
C SER A 129 40.14 -17.49 -28.11
N LYS A 130 41.12 -16.97 -28.85
CA LYS A 130 42.38 -16.46 -28.32
C LYS A 130 42.66 -15.11 -28.96
N VAL A 131 43.11 -14.17 -28.13
CA VAL A 131 43.55 -12.85 -28.57
C VAL A 131 45.07 -12.80 -28.55
N SER A 132 45.64 -12.12 -29.54
CA SER A 132 47.08 -11.90 -29.66
C SER A 132 47.47 -10.54 -29.09
N THR A 133 48.68 -10.45 -28.52
CA THR A 133 49.33 -9.19 -28.19
C THR A 133 49.54 -8.34 -29.44
N LEU A 134 49.79 -7.04 -29.27
CA LEU A 134 50.11 -6.13 -30.38
C LEU A 134 51.34 -6.61 -31.17
N ASP A 135 52.33 -7.16 -30.47
CA ASP A 135 53.52 -7.80 -31.06
C ASP A 135 53.25 -9.14 -31.77
N GLY A 136 52.07 -9.74 -31.58
CA GLY A 136 51.73 -11.07 -32.10
C GLY A 136 52.41 -12.27 -31.40
N LYS A 137 53.37 -12.02 -30.49
CA LYS A 137 54.17 -13.07 -29.81
C LYS A 137 53.38 -13.96 -28.85
N ARG A 138 52.39 -13.40 -28.15
CA ARG A 138 51.62 -14.13 -27.12
C ARG A 138 50.16 -14.21 -27.53
N ARG A 139 49.56 -15.39 -27.35
CA ARG A 139 48.13 -15.63 -27.57
C ARG A 139 47.52 -16.22 -26.31
N ILE A 140 46.47 -15.60 -25.81
CA ILE A 140 45.79 -16.05 -24.58
C ILE A 140 44.29 -16.09 -24.78
N GLY A 141 43.63 -17.03 -24.10
CA GLY A 141 42.16 -17.09 -24.03
C GLY A 141 41.62 -16.19 -22.93
N LEU A 142 40.28 -16.04 -22.87
CA LEU A 142 39.60 -15.16 -21.93
C LEU A 142 39.92 -15.47 -20.46
N SER A 143 40.01 -16.74 -20.08
CA SER A 143 40.31 -17.17 -18.71
C SER A 143 41.70 -16.71 -18.25
N ALA A 144 42.69 -16.76 -19.14
CA ALA A 144 44.03 -16.24 -18.89
C ALA A 144 44.04 -14.71 -18.92
N PHE A 145 43.26 -14.09 -19.81
CA PHE A 145 43.13 -12.62 -19.91
C PHE A 145 42.55 -12.00 -18.63
N ARG A 146 41.57 -12.66 -17.98
CA ARG A 146 41.02 -12.23 -16.68
C ARG A 146 42.00 -12.36 -15.52
N ARG A 147 43.02 -13.23 -15.65
CA ARG A 147 44.00 -13.51 -14.60
C ARG A 147 45.25 -12.63 -14.70
N LEU A 148 45.33 -11.77 -15.71
CA LEU A 148 46.42 -10.81 -15.80
C LEU A 148 46.27 -9.82 -14.63
N VAL A 149 47.33 -9.70 -13.84
CA VAL A 149 47.34 -8.82 -12.64
C VAL A 149 48.17 -7.57 -12.90
N ASN A 150 49.00 -7.59 -13.95
CA ASN A 150 50.05 -6.60 -14.12
C ASN A 150 49.69 -5.57 -15.19
N THR A 151 49.97 -4.30 -14.91
CA THR A 151 49.76 -3.19 -15.85
C THR A 151 50.56 -3.37 -17.14
N ALA A 152 51.78 -3.91 -17.03
CA ALA A 152 52.63 -4.20 -18.19
C ALA A 152 52.01 -5.23 -19.13
N GLU A 153 51.40 -6.30 -18.61
CA GLU A 153 50.81 -7.34 -19.45
C GLU A 153 49.60 -6.81 -20.22
N TYR A 154 48.77 -5.95 -19.62
CA TYR A 154 47.67 -5.31 -20.33
C TYR A 154 48.15 -4.28 -21.37
N ALA A 155 49.29 -3.62 -21.11
CA ALA A 155 49.89 -2.69 -22.07
C ALA A 155 50.32 -3.39 -23.37
N ASP A 156 50.79 -4.65 -23.29
CA ASP A 156 51.12 -5.46 -24.47
C ASP A 156 49.90 -5.73 -25.38
N PHE A 157 48.69 -5.66 -24.83
CA PHE A 157 47.42 -5.74 -25.58
C PHE A 157 46.84 -4.37 -25.94
N GLY A 158 47.51 -3.27 -25.56
CA GLY A 158 47.05 -1.90 -25.81
C GLY A 158 46.01 -1.39 -24.81
N PHE A 159 45.99 -1.95 -23.59
CA PHE A 159 45.11 -1.51 -22.52
C PHE A 159 45.88 -0.94 -21.32
N GLN A 160 45.30 0.07 -20.70
CA GLN A 160 45.66 0.60 -19.40
C GLN A 160 44.88 -0.14 -18.33
N TYR A 161 45.58 -0.60 -17.29
CA TYR A 161 45.01 -1.28 -16.13
C TYR A 161 44.94 -0.35 -14.92
N SER A 162 43.85 -0.42 -14.14
CA SER A 162 43.74 0.25 -12.84
C SER A 162 43.44 -0.75 -11.72
N SER A 163 44.42 -0.94 -10.84
CA SER A 163 44.29 -1.79 -9.66
C SER A 163 43.18 -1.34 -8.71
N ASP A 164 43.04 -0.02 -8.51
CA ASP A 164 42.05 0.55 -7.58
C ASP A 164 40.62 0.23 -7.99
N ARG A 165 40.35 0.19 -9.29
CA ARG A 165 39.04 -0.17 -9.84
C ARG A 165 38.80 -1.67 -9.78
N HIS A 166 39.84 -2.47 -10.06
CA HIS A 166 39.78 -3.92 -9.95
C HIS A 166 39.42 -4.36 -8.53
N LEU A 167 40.06 -3.78 -7.50
CA LEU A 167 39.76 -4.05 -6.09
C LEU A 167 38.31 -3.70 -5.70
N LYS A 168 37.70 -2.75 -6.40
CA LYS A 168 36.30 -2.32 -6.19
C LYS A 168 35.31 -3.07 -7.07
N ASN A 169 35.73 -4.10 -7.81
CA ASN A 169 34.92 -4.82 -8.79
C ASN A 169 34.26 -3.90 -9.84
N LEU A 170 34.96 -2.83 -10.22
CA LEU A 170 34.53 -1.91 -11.28
C LEU A 170 35.29 -2.20 -12.59
N PRO A 171 34.76 -1.84 -13.76
CA PRO A 171 35.50 -1.89 -15.02
C PRO A 171 36.85 -1.18 -14.88
N TYR A 172 37.93 -1.88 -15.23
CA TYR A 172 39.29 -1.51 -14.87
C TYR A 172 40.28 -1.53 -16.03
N LEU A 173 39.80 -1.79 -17.25
CA LEU A 173 40.59 -1.72 -18.46
C LEU A 173 40.22 -0.48 -19.26
N ARG A 174 41.19 0.17 -19.87
CA ARG A 174 40.94 1.34 -20.72
C ARG A 174 41.82 1.25 -21.96
N ARG A 175 41.30 1.60 -23.12
CA ARG A 175 42.12 1.56 -24.35
C ARG A 175 43.19 2.64 -24.32
N LEU A 176 44.44 2.27 -24.53
CA LEU A 176 45.52 3.24 -24.72
C LEU A 176 45.33 3.93 -26.08
N PRO A 177 45.54 5.26 -26.18
CA PRO A 177 45.55 5.93 -27.47
C PRO A 177 46.65 5.29 -28.32
N ARG A 178 46.30 4.84 -29.53
CA ARG A 178 47.30 4.40 -30.50
C ARG A 178 48.18 5.62 -30.80
N GLN A 179 49.43 5.61 -30.33
CA GLN A 179 50.41 6.57 -30.81
C GLN A 179 50.62 6.30 -32.30
N PRO A 180 50.46 7.32 -33.16
CA PRO A 180 50.67 7.19 -34.60
C PRO A 180 52.13 6.88 -34.94
#